data_AF-A0A0C2V357-F1
#
_entry.id   AF-A0A0C2V357-F1
#
_cell.length_a   1.000
_cell.length_b   1.000
_cell.length_c   1.000
_cell.angle_alpha   90.00
_cell.angle_beta   90.00
_cell.angle_gamma   90.00
#
_symmetry.space_group_name_H-M   'P 1'
#
loop_
_entity.id
_entity.type
_entity.pdbx_description
1 polymer ?
#
loop_
_entity_poly.entity_id
_entity_poly.type
_entity_poly.pdbx_seq_one_letter_code
_entity_poly.pdbx_strand_id
1 'polypeptide(L)'
;MTARDYIWLAVLGAVERGPLSTDDAASAVGALAGSTWIPVSQLVFEAIDQMLEEGLLNPVERSTRLAITGEGRRRLHDLVAQPLTAPLSPFGQVGIRLKLAFLDLAPPVVRRRQIDAILRSCDCEIASRTASCAAWSLNGPLGRAWLDHQMDALEEMAQALRRLAKTESISLTEG
;
A
#
# COMPACT_ATOMS: atom_id res chain seq x y z
N MET A 1 1.26 -8.11 5.15
CA MET A 1 0.01 -7.37 5.41
C MET A 1 -1.16 -8.31 5.12
N THR A 2 -2.19 -8.27 5.94
CA THR A 2 -3.46 -8.99 5.77
C THR A 2 -4.48 -8.13 5.03
N ALA A 3 -5.59 -8.73 4.57
CA ALA A 3 -6.72 -7.97 3.99
C ALA A 3 -7.18 -6.83 4.92
N ARG A 4 -7.27 -7.11 6.22
CA ARG A 4 -7.61 -6.11 7.24
C ARG A 4 -6.60 -4.96 7.27
N ASP A 5 -5.30 -5.25 7.24
CA ASP A 5 -4.25 -4.21 7.26
C ASP A 5 -4.36 -3.25 6.07
N TYR A 6 -4.79 -3.72 4.89
CA TYR A 6 -5.01 -2.85 3.73
C TYR A 6 -6.24 -1.95 3.91
N ILE A 7 -7.34 -2.47 4.44
CA ILE A 7 -8.51 -1.64 4.79
C ILE A 7 -8.12 -0.60 5.83
N TRP A 8 -7.35 -1.02 6.85
CA TRP A 8 -6.89 -0.11 7.90
C TRP A 8 -6.00 1.00 7.36
N LEU A 9 -5.04 0.67 6.51
CA LEU A 9 -4.20 1.67 5.88
C LEU A 9 -5.02 2.66 5.05
N ALA A 10 -6.01 2.18 4.31
CA ALA A 10 -6.89 3.03 3.50
C ALA A 10 -7.75 3.97 4.36
N VAL A 11 -8.43 3.44 5.38
CA VAL A 11 -9.32 4.24 6.25
C VAL A 11 -8.53 5.23 7.09
N LEU A 12 -7.48 4.79 7.78
CA LEU A 12 -6.67 5.67 8.63
C LEU A 12 -5.99 6.77 7.80
N GLY A 13 -5.46 6.41 6.63
CA GLY A 13 -4.85 7.39 5.73
C GLY A 13 -5.88 8.40 5.21
N ALA A 14 -7.09 7.96 4.88
CA ALA A 14 -8.16 8.86 4.42
C ALA A 14 -8.63 9.81 5.53
N VAL A 15 -8.85 9.31 6.75
CA VAL A 15 -9.31 10.12 7.88
C VAL A 15 -8.23 11.06 8.41
N GLU A 16 -6.93 10.72 8.30
CA GLU A 16 -5.83 11.64 8.62
C GLU A 16 -5.81 12.87 7.68
N ARG A 17 -6.32 12.76 6.44
CA ARG A 17 -6.49 13.92 5.56
C ARG A 17 -7.60 14.86 6.03
N GLY A 18 -8.57 14.35 6.77
CA GLY A 18 -9.67 15.12 7.33
C GLY A 18 -10.82 14.23 7.80
N PRO A 19 -11.67 14.70 8.72
CA PRO A 19 -12.76 13.88 9.25
C PRO A 19 -13.78 13.46 8.18
N LEU A 20 -14.11 12.17 8.13
CA LEU A 20 -15.00 11.54 7.15
C LEU A 20 -16.19 10.87 7.81
N SER A 21 -17.35 10.80 7.14
CA SER A 21 -18.40 9.88 7.58
C SER A 21 -17.97 8.42 7.39
N THR A 22 -18.66 7.47 8.03
CA THR A 22 -18.39 6.04 7.83
C THR A 22 -18.56 5.63 6.36
N ASP A 23 -19.57 6.16 5.67
CA ASP A 23 -19.83 5.87 4.25
C ASP A 23 -18.74 6.46 3.33
N ASP A 24 -18.27 7.67 3.63
CA ASP A 24 -17.16 8.29 2.89
C ASP A 24 -15.86 7.53 3.12
N ALA A 25 -15.60 7.09 4.36
CA ALA A 25 -14.44 6.26 4.68
C ALA A 25 -14.50 4.92 3.93
N ALA A 26 -15.67 4.27 3.87
CA ALA A 26 -15.85 3.04 3.11
C ALA A 26 -15.66 3.24 1.61
N SER A 27 -16.19 4.34 1.07
CA SER A 27 -16.01 4.72 -0.35
C SER A 27 -14.54 5.00 -0.68
N ALA A 28 -13.80 5.63 0.25
CA ALA A 28 -12.38 5.89 0.10
C ALA A 28 -11.57 4.59 -0.05
N VAL A 29 -11.92 3.52 0.68
CA VAL A 29 -11.23 2.22 0.54
C VAL A 29 -11.28 1.72 -0.90
N GLY A 30 -12.44 1.75 -1.55
CA GLY A 30 -12.57 1.33 -2.95
C GLY A 30 -11.77 2.21 -3.92
N ALA A 31 -11.85 3.53 -3.76
CA ALA A 31 -11.12 4.48 -4.61
C ALA A 31 -9.59 4.33 -4.48
N LEU A 32 -9.12 4.09 -3.25
CA LEU A 32 -7.71 3.98 -2.92
C LEU A 32 -7.12 2.62 -3.27
N ALA A 33 -7.84 1.52 -3.03
CA ALA A 33 -7.40 0.18 -3.43
C ALA A 33 -7.39 -0.02 -4.96
N GLY A 34 -8.29 0.69 -5.67
CA GLY A 34 -8.42 0.60 -7.12
C GLY A 34 -9.12 -0.69 -7.58
N SER A 35 -9.11 -0.95 -8.89
CA SER A 35 -9.82 -2.09 -9.49
C SER A 35 -9.17 -3.45 -9.18
N THR A 36 -7.94 -3.47 -8.66
CA THR A 36 -7.22 -4.71 -8.34
C THR A 36 -7.87 -5.47 -7.19
N TRP A 37 -8.47 -4.76 -6.23
CA TRP A 37 -9.16 -5.38 -5.10
C TRP A 37 -10.23 -4.44 -4.55
N ILE A 38 -11.47 -4.94 -4.51
CA ILE A 38 -12.61 -4.23 -3.95
C ILE A 38 -13.15 -5.08 -2.80
N PRO A 39 -12.88 -4.73 -1.54
CA PRO A 39 -13.45 -5.45 -0.41
C PRO A 39 -14.97 -5.28 -0.38
N VAL A 40 -15.67 -6.31 0.10
CA VAL A 40 -17.12 -6.21 0.34
C VAL A 40 -17.39 -5.18 1.43
N SER A 41 -18.48 -4.42 1.29
CA SER A 41 -18.79 -3.29 2.20
C SER A 41 -18.88 -3.73 3.66
N GLN A 42 -19.49 -4.89 3.94
CA GLN A 42 -19.60 -5.43 5.29
C GLN A 42 -18.23 -5.55 5.98
N LEU A 43 -17.22 -6.07 5.28
CA LEU A 43 -15.87 -6.22 5.82
C LEU A 43 -15.22 -4.87 6.13
N VAL A 44 -15.54 -3.84 5.34
CA VAL A 44 -15.04 -2.48 5.57
C VAL A 44 -15.69 -1.88 6.81
N PHE A 45 -17.00 -2.02 6.97
CA PHE A 45 -17.71 -1.54 8.15
C PHE A 45 -17.25 -2.26 9.43
N GLU A 46 -17.13 -3.59 9.41
CA GLU A 46 -16.58 -4.37 10.52
C GLU A 46 -15.16 -3.92 10.91
N ALA A 47 -14.32 -3.57 9.92
CA ALA A 47 -12.99 -3.05 10.18
C ALA A 47 -13.00 -1.64 10.80
N ILE A 48 -13.96 -0.78 10.43
CA ILE A 48 -14.14 0.55 11.03
C ILE A 48 -14.63 0.42 12.47
N ASP A 49 -15.59 -0.47 12.74
CA ASP A 49 -16.08 -0.75 14.09
C ASP A 49 -14.94 -1.23 14.98
N GLN A 50 -14.10 -2.15 14.48
CA GLN A 50 -12.91 -2.59 15.20
C GLN A 50 -11.94 -1.44 15.49
N MET A 51 -11.72 -0.50 14.56
CA MET A 51 -10.86 0.67 14.82
C MET A 51 -11.43 1.58 15.90
N LEU A 52 -12.75 1.71 16.00
CA LEU A 52 -13.41 2.48 17.05
C LEU A 52 -13.24 1.79 18.40
N GLU A 53 -13.46 0.48 18.46
CA GLU A 53 -13.24 -0.34 19.67
C GLU A 53 -11.79 -0.27 20.16
N GLU A 54 -10.83 -0.30 19.23
CA GLU A 54 -9.39 -0.20 19.53
C GLU A 54 -8.91 1.24 19.77
N GLY A 55 -9.79 2.24 19.67
CA GLY A 55 -9.47 3.64 19.92
C GLY A 55 -8.54 4.27 18.86
N LEU A 56 -8.49 3.70 17.65
CA LEU A 56 -7.75 4.24 16.50
C LEU A 56 -8.49 5.39 15.82
N LEU A 57 -9.82 5.37 15.92
CA LEU A 57 -10.72 6.41 15.46
C LEU A 57 -11.60 6.89 16.61
N ASN A 58 -12.05 8.14 16.55
CA ASN A 58 -13.04 8.71 17.45
C ASN A 58 -14.15 9.42 16.65
N PRO A 59 -15.41 9.34 17.09
CA PRO A 59 -16.45 10.20 16.54
C PRO A 59 -16.16 11.66 16.88
N VAL A 60 -16.33 12.55 15.91
CA VAL A 60 -16.27 13.99 16.13
C VAL A 60 -17.59 14.43 16.77
N GLU A 61 -17.52 15.09 17.92
CA GLU A 61 -18.69 15.49 18.72
C GLU A 61 -19.80 16.12 17.87
N ARG A 62 -21.04 15.64 18.08
CA ARG A 62 -22.26 16.12 17.40
C ARG A 62 -22.28 15.93 15.88
N SER A 63 -21.39 15.10 15.33
CA SER A 63 -21.39 14.73 13.91
C SER A 63 -21.34 13.21 13.72
N THR A 64 -21.67 12.75 12.52
CA THR A 64 -21.49 11.36 12.08
C THR A 64 -20.09 11.10 11.52
N ARG A 65 -19.14 12.02 11.75
CA ARG A 65 -17.78 11.95 11.20
C ARG A 65 -16.82 11.30 12.18
N LEU A 66 -15.83 10.62 11.62
CA LEU A 66 -14.74 9.93 12.27
C LEU A 66 -13.49 10.81 12.15
N ALA A 67 -12.73 10.93 13.23
CA ALA A 67 -11.41 11.54 13.25
C ALA A 67 -10.38 10.53 13.78
N ILE A 68 -9.16 10.61 13.26
CA ILE A 68 -8.06 9.74 13.68
C ILE A 68 -7.52 10.17 15.04
N THR A 69 -7.20 9.20 15.89
CA THR A 69 -6.59 9.45 17.21
C THR A 69 -5.06 9.46 17.11
N GLY A 70 -4.39 9.81 18.22
CA GLY A 70 -2.93 9.65 18.32
C GLY A 70 -2.48 8.19 18.14
N GLU A 71 -3.26 7.23 18.64
CA GLU A 71 -2.99 5.80 18.43
C GLU A 71 -3.24 5.40 16.97
N GLY A 72 -4.33 5.88 16.36
CA GLY A 72 -4.60 5.66 14.94
C GLY A 72 -3.47 6.16 14.04
N ARG A 73 -2.90 7.34 14.34
CA ARG A 73 -1.76 7.86 13.58
C ARG A 73 -0.51 7.01 13.75
N ARG A 74 -0.22 6.53 14.96
CA ARG A 74 0.88 5.56 15.18
C ARG A 74 0.67 4.31 14.34
N ARG A 75 -0.53 3.74 14.38
CA ARG A 75 -0.88 2.55 13.61
C ARG A 75 -0.77 2.78 12.10
N LEU A 76 -1.19 3.94 11.60
CA LEU A 76 -1.00 4.33 10.21
C LEU A 76 0.48 4.31 9.81
N HIS A 77 1.36 4.91 10.61
CA HIS A 77 2.80 4.89 10.35
C HIS A 77 3.38 3.47 10.36
N ASP A 78 2.95 2.61 11.28
CA ASP A 78 3.39 1.21 11.35
C ASP A 78 2.97 0.43 10.10
N LEU A 79 1.73 0.62 9.64
CA LEU A 79 1.22 0.00 8.41
C LEU A 79 1.98 0.50 7.17
N VAL A 80 2.27 1.80 7.09
CA VAL A 80 3.11 2.39 6.04
C VAL A 80 4.54 1.84 6.10
N ALA A 81 5.06 1.51 7.27
CA ALA A 81 6.41 0.97 7.44
C ALA A 81 6.53 -0.54 7.23
N GLN A 82 5.42 -1.29 7.29
CA GLN A 82 5.43 -2.74 7.19
C GLN A 82 5.97 -3.22 5.81
N PRO A 83 6.85 -4.23 5.74
CA PRO A 83 7.37 -4.71 4.46
C PRO A 83 6.27 -5.30 3.57
N LEU A 84 6.41 -5.07 2.26
CA LEU A 84 5.61 -5.73 1.23
C LEU A 84 6.33 -6.93 0.66
N THR A 85 5.59 -8.01 0.48
CA THR A 85 6.02 -9.24 -0.20
C THR A 85 5.32 -9.34 -1.54
N ALA A 86 5.99 -9.87 -2.56
CA ALA A 86 5.43 -10.12 -3.89
C ALA A 86 4.74 -8.88 -4.51
N PRO A 87 5.50 -7.82 -4.86
CA PRO A 87 4.99 -6.58 -5.45
C PRO A 87 3.98 -6.78 -6.60
N LEU A 88 4.16 -7.77 -7.48
CA LEU A 88 3.21 -8.02 -8.59
C LEU A 88 1.94 -8.77 -8.20
N SER A 89 1.86 -9.32 -6.99
CA SER A 89 0.61 -9.95 -6.53
C SER A 89 -0.51 -8.90 -6.42
N PRO A 90 -1.79 -9.28 -6.54
CA PRO A 90 -2.91 -8.33 -6.40
C PRO A 90 -2.84 -7.52 -5.10
N PHE A 91 -2.55 -8.17 -3.97
CA PHE A 91 -2.38 -7.50 -2.67
C PHE A 91 -1.07 -6.71 -2.58
N GLY A 92 -0.01 -7.13 -3.26
CA GLY A 92 1.22 -6.35 -3.42
C GLY A 92 0.94 -5.00 -4.08
N GLN A 93 0.22 -5.01 -5.21
CA GLN A 93 -0.17 -3.81 -5.95
C GLN A 93 -1.03 -2.86 -5.11
N VAL A 94 -2.04 -3.39 -4.43
CA VAL A 94 -2.88 -2.61 -3.49
C VAL A 94 -2.00 -1.99 -2.39
N GLY A 95 -1.10 -2.78 -1.80
CA GLY A 95 -0.18 -2.32 -0.77
C GLY A 95 0.73 -1.18 -1.24
N ILE A 96 1.31 -1.30 -2.43
CA ILE A 96 2.15 -0.25 -3.03
C ILE A 96 1.33 1.01 -3.24
N ARG A 97 0.15 0.89 -3.86
CA ARG A 97 -0.74 2.02 -4.14
C ARG A 97 -1.12 2.77 -2.87
N LEU A 98 -1.57 2.05 -1.84
CA LEU A 98 -1.94 2.63 -0.55
C LEU A 98 -0.74 3.29 0.15
N LYS A 99 0.42 2.63 0.19
CA LYS A 99 1.63 3.20 0.78
C LYS A 99 2.04 4.48 0.09
N LEU A 100 2.04 4.51 -1.24
CA LEU A 100 2.38 5.72 -2.01
C LEU A 100 1.35 6.84 -1.81
N ALA A 101 0.07 6.52 -1.67
CA ALA A 101 -0.99 7.52 -1.44
C ALA A 101 -0.89 8.26 -0.09
N PHE A 102 -0.20 7.66 0.88
CA PHE A 102 -0.06 8.20 2.24
C PHE A 102 1.39 8.41 2.67
N LEU A 103 2.35 8.23 1.76
CA LEU A 103 3.75 8.33 2.10
C LEU A 103 4.13 9.76 2.50
N ASP A 104 3.47 10.75 1.92
CA ASP A 104 3.62 12.16 2.26
C ASP A 104 3.22 12.49 3.71
N LEU A 105 2.43 11.64 4.37
CA LEU A 105 2.11 11.79 5.79
C LEU A 105 3.30 11.40 6.70
N ALA A 106 4.30 10.67 6.19
CA ALA A 106 5.49 10.30 6.94
C ALA A 106 6.61 11.36 6.83
N PRO A 107 7.56 11.44 7.79
CA PRO A 107 8.72 12.31 7.68
C PRO A 107 9.56 11.98 6.43
N PRO A 108 10.20 12.97 5.76
CA PRO A 108 10.94 12.78 4.51
C PRO A 108 11.95 11.62 4.51
N VAL A 109 12.71 11.44 5.61
CA VAL A 109 13.66 10.31 5.76
C VAL A 109 12.96 8.95 5.71
N VAL A 110 11.75 8.86 6.27
CA VAL A 110 10.93 7.65 6.25
C VAL A 110 10.40 7.41 4.83
N ARG A 111 9.96 8.45 4.13
CA ARG A 111 9.46 8.34 2.75
C ARG A 111 10.48 7.65 1.84
N ARG A 112 11.72 8.17 1.85
CA ARG A 112 12.80 7.60 1.05
C ARG A 112 13.06 6.14 1.41
N ARG A 113 13.16 5.82 2.70
CA ARG A 113 13.39 4.45 3.18
C ARG A 113 12.30 3.48 2.73
N GLN A 114 11.04 3.92 2.69
CA GLN A 114 9.93 3.09 2.23
C GLN A 114 9.97 2.86 0.72
N ILE A 115 10.25 3.89 -0.09
CA ILE A 115 10.43 3.71 -1.54
C ILE A 115 11.56 2.72 -1.81
N ASP A 116 12.70 2.87 -1.11
CA ASP A 116 13.82 1.95 -1.23
C ASP A 116 13.46 0.53 -0.76
N ALA A 117 12.58 0.38 0.24
CA ALA A 117 12.11 -0.93 0.69
C ALA A 117 11.23 -1.63 -0.36
N ILE A 118 10.33 -0.89 -1.02
CA ILE A 118 9.52 -1.42 -2.13
C ILE A 118 10.44 -1.80 -3.30
N LEU A 119 11.40 -0.94 -3.64
CA LEU A 119 12.38 -1.20 -4.70
C LEU A 119 13.18 -2.48 -4.43
N ARG A 120 13.68 -2.66 -3.20
CA ARG A 120 14.35 -3.90 -2.80
C ARG A 120 13.47 -5.13 -2.95
N SER A 121 12.17 -5.01 -2.65
CA SER A 121 11.21 -6.12 -2.86
C SER A 121 11.11 -6.48 -4.34
N CYS A 122 11.07 -5.47 -5.24
CA CYS A 122 11.12 -5.70 -6.68
C CYS A 122 12.43 -6.36 -7.13
N ASP A 123 13.58 -5.82 -6.71
CA ASP A 123 14.89 -6.36 -7.09
C ASP A 123 15.07 -7.82 -6.61
N CYS A 124 14.61 -8.14 -5.40
CA CYS A 124 14.60 -9.52 -4.88
C CYS A 124 13.71 -10.45 -5.71
N GLU A 125 12.53 -9.99 -6.13
CA GLU A 125 11.63 -10.79 -6.96
C GLU A 125 12.18 -10.98 -8.38
N ILE A 126 12.82 -9.96 -8.98
CA ILE A 126 13.54 -10.09 -10.27
C ILE A 126 14.67 -11.12 -10.14
N ALA A 127 15.50 -11.02 -9.09
CA ALA A 127 16.59 -11.95 -8.85
C ALA A 127 16.07 -13.39 -8.67
N SER A 128 14.98 -13.57 -7.92
CA SER A 128 14.35 -14.88 -7.74
C SER A 128 13.77 -15.43 -9.04
N ARG A 129 13.25 -14.57 -9.91
CA ARG A 129 12.69 -14.92 -11.22
C ARG A 129 13.73 -14.94 -12.33
N THR A 130 15.01 -14.72 -12.08
CA THR A 130 16.07 -14.89 -13.09
C THR A 130 17.01 -16.04 -12.74
N ALA A 131 16.93 -16.52 -11.50
CA ALA A 131 17.63 -17.70 -11.04
C ALA A 131 17.22 -18.96 -11.83
N SER A 132 18.22 -19.77 -12.20
CA SER A 132 17.98 -21.04 -12.89
C SER A 132 17.10 -21.95 -12.04
N CYS A 133 15.98 -22.40 -12.62
CA CYS A 133 15.01 -23.25 -11.94
C CYS A 133 14.58 -24.38 -12.86
N ALA A 134 14.68 -25.63 -12.38
CA ALA A 134 14.32 -26.81 -13.14
C ALA A 134 12.85 -26.81 -13.59
N ALA A 135 11.96 -26.14 -12.86
CA ALA A 135 10.55 -26.02 -13.22
C ALA A 135 10.31 -25.11 -14.44
N TRP A 136 11.28 -24.29 -14.85
CA TRP A 136 11.12 -23.40 -16.00
C TRP A 136 11.02 -24.14 -17.33
N SER A 137 11.66 -25.30 -17.44
CA SER A 137 11.52 -26.17 -18.61
C SER A 137 10.11 -26.75 -18.74
N LEU A 138 9.34 -26.78 -17.64
CA LEU A 138 7.94 -27.22 -17.63
C LEU A 138 7.00 -26.18 -18.25
N ASN A 139 7.41 -24.91 -18.31
CA ASN A 139 6.63 -23.90 -19.01
C ASN A 139 6.72 -24.16 -20.52
N GLY A 140 5.58 -24.34 -21.19
CA GLY A 140 5.54 -24.29 -22.65
C GLY A 140 5.88 -22.89 -23.19
N PRO A 141 5.91 -22.69 -24.51
CA PRO A 141 6.22 -21.39 -25.12
C PRO A 141 5.33 -20.24 -24.61
N LEU A 142 4.02 -20.48 -24.45
CA LEU A 142 3.08 -19.48 -23.93
C LEU A 142 3.34 -19.15 -22.45
N GLY A 143 3.67 -20.16 -21.64
CA GLY A 143 3.99 -19.97 -20.22
C GLY A 143 5.26 -19.13 -20.04
N ARG A 144 6.28 -19.36 -20.89
CA ARG A 144 7.49 -18.53 -20.91
C ARG A 144 7.20 -17.09 -21.31
N ALA A 145 6.46 -16.88 -22.40
CA ALA A 145 6.08 -15.54 -22.83
C ALA A 145 5.29 -14.77 -21.74
N TRP A 146 4.46 -15.47 -20.96
CA TRP A 146 3.77 -14.86 -19.82
C TRP A 146 4.71 -14.51 -18.65
N LEU A 147 5.71 -15.36 -18.37
CA LEU A 147 6.74 -15.04 -17.37
C LEU A 147 7.59 -13.85 -17.80
N ASP A 148 7.96 -13.75 -19.08
CA ASP A 148 8.69 -12.61 -19.64
C ASP A 148 7.87 -11.33 -19.48
N HIS A 149 6.59 -11.36 -19.85
CA HIS A 149 5.67 -10.23 -19.63
C HIS A 149 5.59 -9.80 -18.15
N GLN A 150 5.55 -10.77 -17.23
CA GLN A 150 5.53 -10.51 -15.80
C GLN A 150 6.90 -10.03 -15.26
N MET A 151 8.01 -10.33 -15.93
CA MET A 151 9.31 -9.72 -15.64
C MET A 151 9.35 -8.27 -16.11
N ASP A 152 8.91 -8.00 -17.34
CA ASP A 152 8.84 -6.64 -17.90
C ASP A 152 8.04 -5.71 -16.97
N ALA A 153 6.86 -6.15 -16.52
CA ALA A 153 6.02 -5.39 -15.59
C ALA A 153 6.73 -5.07 -14.25
N LEU A 154 7.55 -5.99 -13.75
CA LEU A 154 8.30 -5.80 -12.50
C LEU A 154 9.45 -4.80 -12.68
N GLU A 155 10.15 -4.87 -13.82
CA GLU A 155 11.22 -3.94 -14.18
C GLU A 155 10.69 -2.52 -14.40
N GLU A 156 9.56 -2.37 -15.10
CA GLU A 156 8.87 -1.10 -15.29
C GLU A 156 8.47 -0.48 -13.94
N MET A 157 7.92 -1.28 -13.04
CA MET A 157 7.59 -0.86 -11.68
C MET A 157 8.82 -0.40 -10.90
N ALA A 158 9.90 -1.19 -10.90
CA ALA A 158 11.16 -0.82 -10.25
C ALA A 158 11.70 0.50 -10.81
N GLN A 159 11.61 0.70 -12.13
CA GLN A 159 12.04 1.95 -12.77
C GLN A 159 11.16 3.15 -12.37
N ALA A 160 9.84 2.97 -12.25
CA ALA A 160 8.94 4.00 -11.74
C ALA A 160 9.29 4.39 -10.29
N LEU A 161 9.54 3.41 -9.42
CA LEU A 161 9.95 3.65 -8.04
C LEU A 161 11.29 4.38 -7.94
N ARG A 162 12.27 4.03 -8.78
CA ARG A 162 13.56 4.74 -8.85
C ARG A 162 13.37 6.22 -9.24
N ARG A 163 12.43 6.53 -10.15
CA ARG A 163 12.10 7.92 -10.50
C ARG A 163 11.50 8.67 -9.30
N LEU A 164 10.53 8.08 -8.62
CA LEU A 164 9.92 8.66 -7.41
C LEU A 164 10.97 8.91 -6.32
N ALA A 165 11.87 7.95 -6.10
CA ALA A 165 12.93 8.08 -5.11
C ALA A 165 13.87 9.27 -5.39
N LYS A 166 14.19 9.51 -6.67
CA LYS A 166 15.00 10.66 -7.10
C LYS A 166 14.27 11.98 -6.81
N THR A 167 12.98 12.07 -7.13
CA THR A 167 12.17 13.26 -6.85
C THR A 167 12.15 13.61 -5.36
N GLU A 168 11.92 12.63 -4.49
CA GLU A 168 11.95 12.84 -3.02
C GLU A 168 13.33 13.31 -2.51
N SER A 169 14.41 12.92 -3.19
CA SER A 169 15.77 13.32 -2.79
C SER A 169 16.06 14.78 -3.12
N ILE A 170 15.51 15.30 -4.23
CA ILE A 170 15.64 16.71 -4.63
C ILE A 170 14.91 17.60 -3.62
N SER A 171 13.69 17.22 -3.23
CA SER A 171 12.89 17.96 -2.23
C SER A 171 13.54 18.00 -0.84
N LEU A 172 14.40 17.03 -0.50
CA LEU A 172 15.16 17.00 0.75
C LEU A 172 16.38 17.93 0.77
N THR A 173 16.93 18.26 -0.41
CA THR A 173 18.08 19.18 -0.54
C THR A 173 17.70 20.66 -0.64
N GLU A 174 16.43 20.96 -0.97
CA GLU A 174 15.93 22.32 -1.17
C GLU A 174 15.16 22.91 0.04
N GLY A 175 14.86 22.10 1.06
CA GLY A 175 14.15 22.52 2.28
C GLY A 175 15.03 22.45 3.52
#